data_AF-A0A2A2WHE2-F1
#
_entry.id   AF-A0A2A2WHE2-F1
#
_cell.length_a   1.000
_cell.length_b   1.000
_cell.length_c   1.000
_cell.angle_alpha   90.00
_cell.angle_beta   90.00
_cell.angle_gamma   90.00
#
_symmetry.space_group_name_H-M   'P 1'
#
loop_
_entity.id
_entity.type
_entity.pdbx_description
1 polymer ?
#
loop_
_entity_poly.entity_id
_entity_poly.type
_entity_poly.pdbx_seq_one_letter_code
_entity_poly.pdbx_strand_id
1 'polypeptide(L)'
;MAFTTMHFGVGMACDGAAALGVAAIRRKGFRAIGPAMTLGGIWAIPPDSPRIFSWYPSLPFSEHLNGPKNEQRLTSDLFFFHATLDAQPQEFALLGLAIILVLYNTVIFTPLLVDLAKRIAVVEELRRFGGVFGRERNG
;
A
#
# COMPACT_ATOMS: atom_id res chain seq x y z
N MET A 1 5.30 15.20 12.60
CA MET A 1 4.68 14.75 11.33
C MET A 1 5.58 13.85 10.48
N ALA A 2 6.91 14.04 10.51
CA ALA A 2 7.86 13.26 9.71
C ALA A 2 7.76 11.72 9.88
N PHE A 3 7.81 11.26 11.13
CA PHE A 3 7.94 9.84 11.47
C PHE A 3 6.71 8.99 11.10
N THR A 4 5.50 9.54 11.22
CA THR A 4 4.25 8.80 10.99
C THR A 4 4.05 8.45 9.53
N THR A 5 4.52 9.30 8.62
CA THR A 5 4.45 9.04 7.16
C THR A 5 5.28 7.84 6.74
N MET A 6 6.41 7.61 7.40
CA MET A 6 7.27 6.47 7.11
C MET A 6 6.65 5.16 7.61
N HIS A 7 6.15 5.15 8.84
CA HIS A 7 5.39 4.02 9.40
C HIS A 7 4.21 3.65 8.52
N PHE A 8 3.43 4.64 8.10
CA PHE A 8 2.30 4.43 7.19
C PHE A 8 2.75 3.88 5.83
N GLY A 9 3.79 4.46 5.22
CA GLY A 9 4.32 4.00 3.93
C GLY A 9 4.86 2.57 3.97
N VAL A 10 5.58 2.18 5.03
CA VAL A 10 6.05 0.80 5.21
C VAL A 10 4.91 -0.15 5.50
N GLY A 11 3.93 0.24 6.32
CA GLY A 11 2.72 -0.55 6.55
C GLY A 11 1.99 -0.85 5.24
N MET A 12 1.80 0.16 4.38
CA MET A 12 1.26 -0.02 3.03
C MET A 12 2.11 -0.96 2.18
N ALA A 13 3.44 -0.80 2.19
CA ALA A 13 4.35 -1.60 1.37
C ALA A 13 4.31 -3.09 1.76
N CYS A 14 4.36 -3.39 3.06
CA CYS A 14 4.35 -4.75 3.58
C CYS A 14 3.07 -5.49 3.24
N ASP A 15 1.90 -4.90 3.52
CA ASP A 15 0.62 -5.54 3.22
C ASP A 15 0.35 -5.60 1.71
N GLY A 16 0.80 -4.61 0.95
CA GLY A 16 0.77 -4.65 -0.52
C GLY A 16 1.59 -5.81 -1.08
N ALA A 17 2.80 -6.00 -0.59
CA ALA A 17 3.66 -7.11 -0.98
C ALA A 17 3.07 -8.47 -0.57
N ALA A 18 2.52 -8.56 0.65
CA ALA A 18 1.85 -9.77 1.12
C ALA A 18 0.62 -10.11 0.25
N ALA A 19 -0.24 -9.12 -0.03
CA ALA A 19 -1.40 -9.29 -0.89
C ALA A 19 -1.02 -9.66 -2.33
N LEU A 20 0.06 -9.07 -2.86
CA LEU A 20 0.61 -9.44 -4.17
C LEU A 20 1.09 -10.89 -4.17
N GLY A 21 1.83 -11.31 -3.15
CA GLY A 21 2.28 -12.70 -3.00
C GLY A 21 1.11 -13.69 -2.92
N VAL A 22 0.09 -13.37 -2.13
CA VAL A 22 -1.13 -14.19 -2.03
C VAL A 22 -1.90 -14.22 -3.35
N ALA A 23 -2.02 -13.09 -4.04
CA ALA A 23 -2.68 -13.00 -5.35
C ALA A 23 -1.95 -13.84 -6.40
N ALA A 24 -0.60 -13.79 -6.42
CA ALA A 24 0.24 -14.59 -7.30
C ALA A 24 0.08 -16.10 -7.03
N ILE A 25 0.10 -16.52 -5.76
CA ILE A 25 -0.08 -17.92 -5.36
C ILE A 25 -1.47 -18.43 -5.74
N ARG A 26 -2.51 -17.64 -5.44
CA ARG A 26 -3.91 -18.04 -5.67
C ARG A 26 -4.39 -17.79 -7.10
N ARG A 27 -3.55 -17.20 -7.96
CA ARG A 27 -3.89 -16.74 -9.32
C ARG A 27 -5.17 -15.90 -9.36
N LYS A 28 -5.45 -15.18 -8.27
CA LYS A 28 -6.60 -14.27 -8.16
C LYS A 28 -6.17 -12.87 -8.59
N GLY A 29 -7.09 -12.12 -9.20
CA GLY A 29 -6.80 -10.79 -9.72
C GLY A 29 -6.29 -9.81 -8.65
N PHE A 30 -5.56 -8.79 -9.08
CA PHE A 30 -4.89 -7.78 -8.25
C PHE A 30 -5.82 -6.81 -7.48
N ARG A 31 -7.13 -7.08 -7.44
CA ARG A 31 -8.14 -6.19 -6.86
C ARG A 31 -8.01 -6.03 -5.34
N ALA A 32 -7.47 -7.05 -4.66
CA ALA A 32 -7.29 -7.04 -3.21
C ALA A 32 -6.04 -6.28 -2.73
N ILE A 33 -5.12 -5.93 -3.65
CA ILE A 33 -3.86 -5.26 -3.29
C ILE A 33 -4.13 -3.87 -2.71
N GLY A 34 -4.95 -3.05 -3.37
CA GLY A 34 -5.29 -1.71 -2.87
C GLY A 34 -5.90 -1.73 -1.46
N PRO A 35 -6.98 -2.49 -1.22
CA PRO A 35 -7.54 -2.64 0.12
C PRO A 35 -6.53 -3.16 1.16
N ALA A 36 -5.69 -4.13 0.81
CA ALA A 36 -4.66 -4.62 1.72
C ALA A 36 -3.62 -3.54 2.07
N MET A 37 -3.15 -2.78 1.10
CA MET A 37 -2.24 -1.66 1.35
C MET A 37 -2.86 -0.61 2.27
N THR A 38 -4.13 -0.28 2.07
CA THR A 38 -4.85 0.64 2.97
C THR A 38 -4.94 0.07 4.39
N LEU A 39 -5.23 -1.22 4.54
CA LEU A 39 -5.27 -1.87 5.85
C LEU A 39 -3.90 -1.86 6.53
N GLY A 40 -2.82 -2.12 5.80
CA GLY A 40 -1.45 -2.05 6.34
C GLY A 40 -1.06 -0.63 6.77
N GLY A 41 -1.47 0.39 6.01
CA GLY A 41 -1.29 1.79 6.40
C GLY A 41 -2.09 2.13 7.67
N ILE A 42 -3.35 1.72 7.77
CA ILE A 42 -4.18 1.92 8.97
C ILE A 42 -3.59 1.17 10.18
N TRP A 43 -3.10 -0.04 9.96
CA TRP A 43 -2.45 -0.84 11.00
C TRP A 43 -1.21 -0.15 11.57
N ALA A 44 -0.54 0.70 10.80
CA ALA A 44 0.60 1.49 11.30
C ALA A 44 0.21 2.68 12.21
N ILE A 45 -1.08 3.00 12.38
CA ILE A 45 -1.54 4.12 13.22
C ILE A 45 -1.50 3.80 14.74
N PRO A 46 -2.00 2.63 15.22
CA PRO A 46 -1.91 2.25 16.64
C PRO A 46 -0.55 2.45 17.31
N PRO A 47 0.61 2.04 16.75
CA PRO A 47 1.89 2.22 17.41
C PRO A 47 2.31 3.71 17.47
N ASP A 48 1.87 4.52 16.50
CA ASP A 48 2.12 5.97 16.48
C ASP A 48 1.17 6.75 17.39
N SER A 49 0.08 6.12 17.84
CA SER A 49 -0.99 6.80 18.57
C SER A 49 -0.53 7.49 19.87
N PRO A 50 0.31 6.91 20.75
CA PRO A 50 0.75 7.60 21.97
C PRO A 50 1.43 8.94 21.66
N ARG A 51 2.27 8.96 20.62
CA ARG A 51 2.97 10.17 20.19
C ARG A 51 2.03 11.19 19.56
N ILE A 52 1.03 10.76 18.78
CA ILE A 52 0.01 11.68 18.25
C ILE A 52 -0.80 12.32 19.39
N PHE A 53 -1.21 11.55 20.39
CA PHE A 53 -1.95 12.06 21.55
C PHE A 53 -1.10 12.95 22.48
N SER A 54 0.23 12.79 22.47
CA SER A 54 1.14 13.71 23.16
C SER A 54 1.10 15.14 22.60
N TRP A 55 0.79 15.30 21.31
CA TRP A 55 0.67 16.62 20.66
C TRP A 55 -0.68 17.30 20.90
N TYR A 56 -1.69 16.54 21.33
CA TYR A 56 -3.04 17.03 21.58
C TYR A 56 -3.50 16.65 22.99
N PRO A 57 -2.92 17.28 24.03
CA PRO A 57 -3.24 16.96 25.42
C PRO A 57 -4.71 17.21 25.76
N SER A 58 -5.43 18.04 24.99
CA SER A 58 -6.86 18.32 25.14
C SER A 58 -7.78 17.17 24.73
N LEU A 59 -7.28 16.08 24.15
CA LEU A 59 -8.10 14.93 23.75
C LEU A 59 -8.42 14.03 24.95
N PRO A 60 -9.64 13.44 25.02
CA PRO A 60 -10.15 12.69 26.18
C PRO A 60 -9.39 11.40 26.52
N PHE A 61 -8.41 11.01 25.71
CA PHE A 61 -7.59 9.81 25.90
C PHE A 61 -6.09 10.11 26.07
N SER A 62 -5.69 11.37 26.06
CA SER A 62 -4.28 11.78 26.12
C SER A 62 -3.59 11.28 27.39
N GLU A 63 -4.24 11.40 28.54
CA GLU A 63 -3.70 10.98 29.85
C GLU A 63 -3.54 9.46 29.98
N HIS A 64 -4.39 8.68 29.31
CA HIS A 64 -4.34 7.21 29.36
C HIS A 64 -3.29 6.63 28.41
N LEU A 65 -2.94 7.36 27.34
CA LEU A 65 -1.99 6.93 26.32
C LEU A 65 -0.57 7.52 26.52
N ASN A 66 -0.44 8.67 27.19
CA ASN A 66 0.85 9.35 27.46
C ASN A 66 1.64 8.73 28.64
N GLY A 67 1.93 7.43 28.59
CA GLY A 67 2.75 6.75 29.60
C GLY A 67 3.93 5.99 28.98
N PRO A 68 5.16 6.08 29.54
CA PRO A 68 6.33 5.36 29.02
C PRO A 68 6.15 3.83 29.02
N LYS A 69 5.29 3.30 29.91
CA LYS A 69 4.90 1.88 29.92
C LYS A 69 3.98 1.48 28.75
N ASN A 70 3.17 2.41 28.24
CA ASN A 70 2.27 2.17 27.11
C ASN A 70 2.99 2.33 25.78
N GLU A 71 3.93 3.28 25.68
CA GLU A 71 4.86 3.37 24.55
C GLU A 71 5.63 2.06 24.38
N GLN A 72 6.27 1.51 25.44
CA GLN A 72 6.99 0.24 25.30
C GLN A 72 6.09 -0.96 24.91
N ARG A 73 4.87 -1.05 25.44
CA ARG A 73 3.96 -2.18 25.14
C ARG A 73 3.40 -2.15 23.72
N LEU A 74 3.13 -0.97 23.19
CA LEU A 74 2.62 -0.80 21.82
C LEU A 74 3.73 -0.94 20.77
N THR A 75 5.00 -0.72 21.16
CA THR A 75 6.13 -0.66 20.22
C THR A 75 7.00 -1.92 20.15
N SER A 76 6.99 -2.80 21.17
CA SER A 76 7.95 -3.92 21.23
C SER A 76 7.49 -5.24 20.60
N ASP A 77 6.19 -5.57 20.60
CA ASP A 77 5.78 -6.98 20.39
C ASP A 77 4.89 -7.23 19.14
N LEU A 78 4.22 -6.21 18.59
CA LEU A 78 3.27 -6.38 17.48
C LEU A 78 3.66 -5.68 16.17
N PHE A 79 4.57 -4.71 16.23
CA PHE A 79 4.94 -3.88 15.09
C PHE A 79 6.40 -4.11 14.70
N PHE A 80 6.61 -5.11 13.85
CA PHE A 80 7.91 -5.34 13.21
C PHE A 80 8.38 -4.02 12.57
N PHE A 81 9.62 -3.64 12.85
CA PHE A 81 10.32 -2.43 12.41
C PHE A 81 10.07 -1.13 13.18
N HIS A 82 9.14 -1.03 14.12
CA HIS A 82 8.83 0.27 14.77
C HIS A 82 10.07 0.94 15.39
N ALA A 83 10.87 0.22 16.19
CA ALA A 83 12.11 0.76 16.76
C ALA A 83 13.15 1.20 15.71
N THR A 84 13.22 0.49 14.58
CA THR A 84 14.13 0.84 13.46
C THR A 84 13.64 2.07 12.70
N LEU A 85 12.32 2.21 12.55
CA LEU A 85 11.69 3.35 11.90
C LEU A 85 11.75 4.60 12.78
N ASP A 86 11.65 4.44 14.09
CA ASP A 86 11.74 5.55 15.05
C ASP A 86 13.19 6.06 15.25
N ALA A 87 14.19 5.26 14.86
CA ALA A 87 15.60 5.67 14.83
C ALA A 87 15.98 6.51 13.59
N GLN A 88 15.08 6.70 12.62
CA GLN A 88 15.39 7.43 11.39
C GLN A 88 15.38 8.95 11.61
N PRO A 89 16.25 9.74 10.95
CA PRO A 89 16.20 11.20 11.05
C PRO A 89 14.94 11.77 10.41
N GLN A 90 14.54 12.99 10.82
CA GLN A 90 13.30 13.64 10.36
C GLN A 90 13.19 13.79 8.84
N GLU A 91 14.30 13.80 8.11
CA GLU A 91 14.34 13.90 6.65
C GLU A 91 13.64 12.73 5.93
N PHE A 92 13.50 11.59 6.61
CA PHE A 92 12.79 10.41 6.10
C PHE A 92 11.26 10.59 5.99
N ALA A 93 10.72 11.73 6.46
CA ALA A 93 9.34 12.15 6.19
C ALA A 93 9.00 12.16 4.71
N LEU A 94 9.88 12.80 3.93
CA LEU A 94 9.71 12.97 2.50
C LEU A 94 9.79 11.63 1.79
N LEU A 95 10.63 10.73 2.30
CA LEU A 95 10.71 9.36 1.81
C LEU A 95 9.42 8.58 2.09
N GLY A 96 8.87 8.66 3.31
CA GLY A 96 7.58 8.06 3.66
C GLY A 96 6.46 8.53 2.74
N LEU A 97 6.37 9.84 2.52
CA LEU A 97 5.42 10.43 1.58
C LEU A 97 5.65 9.96 0.13
N ALA A 98 6.90 9.93 -0.33
CA ALA A 98 7.25 9.45 -1.67
C ALA A 98 6.83 7.98 -1.87
N ILE A 99 7.05 7.13 -0.86
CA ILE A 99 6.60 5.73 -0.87
C ILE A 99 5.09 5.66 -1.01
N ILE A 100 4.34 6.40 -0.18
CA ILE A 100 2.86 6.43 -0.23
C ILE A 100 2.38 6.83 -1.62
N LEU A 101 2.97 7.87 -2.23
CA LEU A 101 2.60 8.34 -3.55
C LEU A 101 2.88 7.27 -4.63
N VAL A 102 4.08 6.67 -4.62
CA VAL A 102 4.44 5.62 -5.59
C VAL A 102 3.49 4.43 -5.45
N LEU A 103 3.25 3.97 -4.23
CA LEU A 103 2.38 2.85 -3.91
C LEU A 103 0.93 3.10 -4.36
N TYR A 104 0.38 4.27 -4.05
CA TYR A 104 -0.98 4.64 -4.43
C TYR A 104 -1.14 4.72 -5.95
N ASN A 105 -0.20 5.36 -6.64
CA ASN A 105 -0.20 5.43 -8.09
C ASN A 105 -0.07 4.03 -8.71
N THR A 106 0.77 3.17 -8.16
CA THR A 106 0.93 1.79 -8.65
C THR A 106 -0.37 1.01 -8.57
N VAL A 107 -1.12 1.13 -7.47
CA VAL A 107 -2.43 0.47 -7.29
C VAL A 107 -3.47 0.98 -8.29
N ILE A 108 -3.44 2.26 -8.65
CA ILE A 108 -4.38 2.84 -9.61
C ILE A 108 -4.01 2.44 -11.05
N PHE A 109 -2.74 2.61 -11.43
CA PHE A 109 -2.32 2.40 -12.81
C PHE A 109 -2.21 0.93 -13.20
N THR A 110 -1.83 0.04 -12.28
CA THR A 110 -1.62 -1.38 -12.63
C THR A 110 -2.89 -2.04 -13.19
N PRO A 111 -4.08 -1.94 -12.54
CA PRO A 111 -5.31 -2.50 -13.11
C PRO A 111 -5.68 -1.88 -14.46
N LEU A 112 -5.48 -0.57 -14.61
CA LEU A 112 -5.77 0.14 -15.87
C LEU A 112 -4.89 -0.35 -17.02
N LEU A 113 -3.58 -0.52 -16.76
CA LEU A 113 -2.62 -1.04 -17.73
C LEU A 113 -2.92 -2.50 -18.09
N VAL A 114 -3.27 -3.33 -17.10
CA VAL A 114 -3.64 -4.74 -17.34
C VAL A 114 -4.92 -4.84 -18.18
N ASP A 115 -5.93 -4.01 -17.91
CA ASP A 115 -7.17 -4.01 -18.68
C ASP A 115 -6.97 -3.43 -20.09
N LEU A 116 -6.12 -2.41 -20.24
CA LEU A 116 -5.73 -1.89 -21.55
C LEU A 116 -5.00 -2.97 -22.38
N ALA A 117 -4.04 -3.67 -21.79
CA ALA A 117 -3.30 -4.75 -22.45
C ALA A 117 -4.23 -5.87 -22.93
N LYS A 118 -5.21 -6.27 -22.11
CA LYS A 118 -6.24 -7.25 -22.50
C LYS A 118 -7.07 -6.77 -23.68
N ARG A 119 -7.51 -5.51 -23.68
CA ARG A 119 -8.30 -4.93 -24.77
C ARG A 119 -7.50 -4.87 -26.07
N ILE A 120 -6.22 -4.48 -26.01
CA ILE A 120 -5.33 -4.46 -27.17
C ILE A 120 -5.17 -5.87 -27.75
N ALA A 121 -4.92 -6.87 -26.90
CA ALA A 121 -4.79 -8.27 -27.33
C ALA A 121 -6.05 -8.77 -28.06
N VAL A 122 -7.24 -8.46 -27.55
CA VAL A 122 -8.52 -8.83 -28.21
C VAL A 122 -8.66 -8.14 -29.56
N VAL A 123 -8.31 -6.86 -29.68
CA VAL A 123 -8.38 -6.12 -30.95
C VAL A 123 -7.40 -6.71 -31.99
N GLU A 124 -6.19 -7.07 -31.56
CA GLU A 124 -5.21 -7.72 -32.45
C GLU A 124 -5.69 -9.09 -32.93
N GLU A 125 -6.30 -9.88 -32.04
CA GLU A 125 -6.87 -11.18 -32.37
C GLU A 125 -8.02 -11.04 -33.38
N LEU A 126 -8.94 -10.10 -33.17
CA LEU A 126 -10.03 -9.81 -34.12
C LEU A 126 -9.51 -9.33 -35.49
N ARG A 127 -8.45 -8.50 -35.51
CA ARG A 127 -7.80 -8.08 -36.76
C ARG A 127 -7.20 -9.26 -37.52
N ARG A 128 -6.58 -10.21 -36.81
CA ARG A 128 -6.05 -11.44 -37.43
C ARG A 128 -7.18 -12.27 -38.04
N PHE A 129 -8.27 -12.51 -37.31
CA PHE A 129 -9.42 -13.25 -37.83
C PHE A 129 -10.10 -12.55 -39.01
N GLY A 130 -10.34 -11.24 -38.93
CA GLY A 130 -10.93 -10.46 -40.02
C GLY A 130 -10.08 -10.44 -41.29
N GLY A 131 -8.75 -10.39 -41.14
CA GLY A 131 -7.81 -10.49 -42.27
C GLY A 131 -7.79 -11.85 -42.96
N VAL A 132 -8.03 -12.94 -42.22
CA VAL A 132 -8.15 -14.30 -42.77
C VAL A 132 -9.42 -14.42 -43.62
N PHE A 133 -10.58 -14.01 -43.09
CA PHE A 133 -11.85 -14.06 -43.83
C PHE A 133 -11.91 -13.11 -45.04
N GLY A 134 -11.21 -11.97 -44.97
CA GLY A 134 -11.10 -11.03 -46.11
C GLY A 134 -10.26 -11.56 -47.28
N ARG A 135 -9.37 -12.52 -47.03
CA ARG A 135 -8.52 -13.15 -48.06
C ARG A 135 -9.24 -14.27 -48.82
N GLU A 136 -10.03 -15.09 -48.12
CA GLU A 136 -10.82 -16.16 -48.75
C GLU A 136 -11.94 -15.65 -49.65
N ARG A 137 -12.41 -14.40 -49.44
CA ARG A 137 -13.49 -13.82 -50.25
C ARG A 137 -13.04 -13.23 -51.59
N ASN A 138 -11.73 -13.07 -51.78
CA ASN A 138 -11.13 -12.41 -52.96
C ASN A 138 -10.21 -13.33 -53.78
N GLY A 139 -10.10 -14.60 -53.42
CA GLY A 139 -9.41 -15.64 -54.19
C GLY A 139 -10.42 -16.62 -54.79
#